data_AF-A0A535JPV4-F1
#
_entry.id   AF-A0A535JPV4-F1
#
_cell.length_a   1.000
_cell.length_b   1.000
_cell.length_c   1.000
_cell.angle_alpha   90.00
_cell.angle_beta   90.00
_cell.angle_gamma   90.00
#
_symmetry.space_group_name_H-M   'P 1'
#
loop_
_entity.id
_entity.type
_entity.pdbx_description
1 polymer ?
#
loop_
_entity_poly.entity_id
_entity_poly.type
_entity_poly.pdbx_seq_one_letter_code
_entity_poly.pdbx_strand_id
1 'polypeptide(L)'
;MTLTMPPREELRSLDRRRMYEIFAPLDADERLPRELLLEGRRFRSVGRREAAGFLWLPALLLSLTAVAWMGGSAPAAIGVAAVVLASLWLFAHSGKR
;
A
#
# COMPACT_ATOMS: atom_id res chain seq x y z
N MET A 1 -19.12 -40.34 39.49
CA MET A 1 -18.22 -39.68 38.53
C MET A 1 -18.05 -38.25 38.99
N THR A 2 -17.07 -38.00 39.85
CA THR A 2 -16.85 -36.72 40.56
C THR A 2 -15.95 -35.84 39.71
N LEU A 3 -16.49 -34.73 39.20
CA LEU A 3 -15.73 -33.71 38.48
C LEU A 3 -14.87 -32.93 39.48
N THR A 4 -13.57 -33.24 39.51
CA THR A 4 -12.57 -32.42 40.17
C THR A 4 -12.43 -31.10 39.41
N MET A 5 -12.98 -30.02 39.95
CA MET A 5 -12.69 -28.65 39.50
C MET A 5 -11.22 -28.33 39.76
N PRO A 6 -10.46 -27.79 38.79
CA PRO A 6 -9.10 -27.35 39.03
C PRO A 6 -9.08 -26.21 40.08
N PRO A 7 -8.02 -26.12 40.90
CA PRO A 7 -7.91 -25.08 41.93
C PRO A 7 -8.00 -23.68 41.29
N ARG A 8 -8.70 -22.75 41.97
CA ARG A 8 -8.99 -21.38 41.49
C ARG A 8 -7.77 -20.56 41.07
N GLU A 9 -6.55 -21.02 41.38
CA GLU A 9 -5.29 -20.41 40.94
C GLU A 9 -5.04 -20.56 39.42
N GLU A 10 -5.62 -21.57 38.76
CA GLU A 10 -5.50 -21.72 37.30
C GLU A 10 -6.43 -20.78 36.52
N LEU A 11 -7.45 -20.20 37.18
CA LEU A 11 -8.32 -19.17 36.61
C LEU A 11 -7.68 -17.76 36.67
N ARG A 12 -6.36 -17.69 36.81
CA ARG A 12 -5.57 -16.45 36.87
C ARG A 12 -5.14 -15.98 35.47
N SER A 13 -5.99 -16.18 34.47
CA SER A 13 -5.79 -15.71 33.10
C SER A 13 -5.86 -14.18 32.99
N LEU A 14 -6.24 -13.48 34.06
CA LEU A 14 -6.26 -12.02 34.20
C LEU A 14 -5.45 -11.55 35.41
N ASP A 15 -4.20 -12.00 35.53
CA ASP A 15 -3.27 -11.36 36.45
C ASP A 15 -3.04 -9.91 35.99
N ARG A 16 -3.31 -8.94 36.88
CA ARG A 16 -3.26 -7.49 36.58
C ARG A 16 -1.90 -7.09 35.99
N ARG A 17 -0.83 -7.80 36.36
CA ARG A 17 0.53 -7.58 35.85
C ARG A 17 0.68 -7.97 34.37
N ARG A 18 0.16 -9.14 33.96
CA ARG A 18 0.15 -9.57 32.55
C ARG A 18 -0.74 -8.70 31.67
N MET A 19 -1.78 -8.10 32.24
CA MET A 19 -2.67 -7.21 31.49
C MET A 19 -1.93 -6.00 30.93
N TYR A 20 -0.94 -5.45 31.65
CA TYR A 20 -0.14 -4.33 31.18
C TYR A 20 0.91 -4.71 30.13
N GLU A 21 1.35 -5.98 30.09
CA GLU A 21 2.27 -6.47 29.06
C GLU A 21 1.57 -6.64 27.71
N ILE A 22 0.29 -7.02 27.70
CA ILE A 22 -0.49 -7.16 26.46
C ILE A 22 -0.73 -5.82 25.76
N PHE A 23 -0.83 -4.73 26.53
CA PHE A 23 -0.99 -3.36 26.00
C PHE A 23 0.32 -2.56 25.99
N ALA A 24 1.47 -3.21 26.26
CA ALA A 24 2.74 -2.53 26.14
C ALA A 24 2.94 -2.05 24.69
N PRO A 25 3.52 -0.85 24.50
CA PRO A 25 3.82 -0.37 23.15
C PRO A 25 4.69 -1.41 22.45
N LEU A 26 4.35 -1.71 21.18
CA LEU A 26 5.10 -2.67 20.40
C LEU A 26 6.57 -2.27 20.33
N ASP A 27 7.43 -3.20 20.73
CA ASP A 27 8.87 -3.03 20.61
C ASP A 27 9.24 -2.95 19.12
N ALA A 28 10.05 -1.96 18.76
CA ALA A 28 10.45 -1.71 17.37
C ALA A 28 11.43 -2.77 16.84
N ASP A 29 12.14 -3.44 17.74
CA ASP A 29 13.11 -4.49 17.40
C ASP A 29 12.52 -5.90 17.47
N GLU A 30 11.30 -6.06 18.00
CA GLU A 30 10.63 -7.35 18.05
C GLU A 30 9.93 -7.69 16.74
N ARG A 31 10.04 -8.97 16.33
CA ARG A 31 9.49 -9.42 15.05
C ARG A 31 7.97 -9.39 15.11
N LEU A 32 7.38 -8.40 14.46
CA LEU A 32 5.93 -8.19 14.40
C LEU A 32 5.14 -9.46 14.04
N PRO A 33 4.05 -9.77 14.78
CA PRO A 33 3.05 -10.75 14.40
C PRO A 33 2.56 -10.54 12.95
N ARG A 34 2.30 -11.63 12.24
CA ARG A 34 1.94 -11.60 10.80
C ARG A 34 0.70 -10.75 10.50
N GLU A 35 -0.23 -10.68 11.44
CA GLU A 35 -1.47 -9.90 11.34
C GLU A 35 -1.17 -8.40 11.24
N LEU A 36 -0.24 -7.90 12.05
CA LEU A 36 0.17 -6.49 12.04
C LEU A 36 0.98 -6.13 10.77
N LEU A 37 1.72 -7.08 10.22
CA LEU A 37 2.42 -6.91 8.94
C LEU A 37 1.45 -6.85 7.74
N LEU A 38 0.27 -7.46 7.85
CA LEU A 38 -0.78 -7.39 6.84
C LEU A 38 -1.58 -6.08 6.97
N GLU A 39 -1.87 -5.65 8.20
CA GLU A 39 -2.49 -4.36 8.50
C GLU A 39 -1.63 -3.20 7.96
N GLY A 40 -0.33 -3.21 8.24
CA GLY A 40 0.61 -2.18 7.76
C GLY A 40 0.72 -2.12 6.23
N ARG A 41 0.53 -3.24 5.53
CA ARG A 41 0.46 -3.26 4.06
C ARG A 41 -0.83 -2.68 3.52
N ARG A 42 -1.94 -2.81 4.25
CA ARG A 42 -3.25 -2.27 3.85
C ARG A 42 -3.28 -0.74 3.84
N PHE A 43 -2.49 -0.11 4.71
CA PHE A 43 -2.34 1.35 4.77
C PHE A 43 -1.18 1.90 3.94
N ARG A 44 -0.55 1.09 3.08
CA ARG A 44 0.53 1.58 2.22
C ARG A 44 -0.06 2.58 1.22
N SER A 45 0.26 3.85 1.41
CA SER A 45 -0.11 4.93 0.48
C SER A 45 0.28 4.54 -0.93
N VAL A 46 -0.64 4.75 -1.88
CA VAL A 46 -0.41 4.55 -3.32
C VAL A 46 0.90 5.26 -3.69
N GLY A 47 1.93 4.49 -4.04
CA GLY A 47 3.22 5.04 -4.39
C GLY A 47 3.17 5.74 -5.75
N ARG A 48 4.20 6.53 -6.06
CA ARG A 48 4.30 7.25 -7.34
C ARG A 48 4.26 6.30 -8.55
N ARG A 49 4.69 5.05 -8.36
CA ARG A 49 4.64 4.00 -9.39
C ARG A 49 3.21 3.52 -9.64
N GLU A 50 2.44 3.22 -8.59
CA GLU A 50 1.04 2.85 -8.74
C GLU A 50 0.23 4.01 -9.33
N ALA A 51 0.49 5.25 -8.90
CA ALA A 51 -0.15 6.44 -9.47
C ALA A 51 0.17 6.63 -10.96
N ALA A 52 1.43 6.46 -11.38
CA ALA A 52 1.82 6.52 -12.79
C ALA A 52 1.15 5.41 -13.61
N GLY A 53 1.06 4.20 -13.05
CA GLY A 53 0.39 3.05 -13.65
C GLY A 53 -1.14 3.16 -13.70
N PHE A 54 -1.76 4.01 -12.88
CA PHE A 54 -3.17 4.36 -13.02
C PHE A 54 -3.37 5.47 -14.06
N LEU A 55 -2.47 6.45 -14.08
CA LEU A 55 -2.63 7.66 -14.88
C LEU A 55 -2.24 7.49 -16.36
N TRP A 56 -1.47 6.44 -16.73
CA TRP A 56 -0.97 6.31 -18.11
C TRP A 56 -2.08 6.17 -19.15
N LEU A 57 -3.07 5.32 -18.93
CA LEU A 57 -4.19 5.10 -19.86
C LEU A 57 -5.01 6.36 -20.09
N PRO A 58 -5.52 7.05 -19.04
CA PRO A 58 -6.30 8.26 -19.24
C PRO A 58 -5.45 9.39 -19.85
N ALA A 59 -4.19 9.55 -19.45
CA ALA A 59 -3.31 10.55 -20.04
C ALA A 59 -3.02 10.28 -21.53
N LEU A 60 -2.82 9.01 -21.90
CA LEU A 60 -2.59 8.60 -23.28
C LEU A 60 -3.85 8.82 -24.14
N LEU A 61 -5.03 8.41 -23.66
CA LEU A 61 -6.27 8.61 -24.37
C LEU A 61 -6.55 10.09 -24.61
N LEU A 62 -6.45 10.92 -23.57
CA LEU A 62 -6.67 12.37 -23.68
C LEU A 62 -5.70 13.02 -24.68
N SER A 63 -4.43 12.63 -24.64
CA SER A 63 -3.42 13.20 -25.53
C SER A 63 -3.64 12.77 -26.99
N LEU A 64 -4.00 11.51 -27.26
CA LEU A 64 -4.34 11.05 -28.61
C LEU A 64 -5.63 11.69 -29.12
N THR A 65 -6.65 11.81 -28.27
CA THR A 65 -7.89 12.52 -28.63
C THR A 65 -7.61 13.97 -28.98
N ALA A 66 -6.76 14.67 -28.20
CA ALA A 66 -6.36 16.04 -28.50
C ALA A 66 -5.65 16.16 -29.85
N VAL A 67 -4.68 15.27 -30.13
CA VAL A 67 -3.98 15.26 -31.42
C VAL A 67 -4.95 15.02 -32.58
N ALA A 68 -5.88 14.07 -32.44
CA ALA A 68 -6.88 13.81 -33.46
C ALA A 68 -7.81 15.01 -33.68
N TRP A 69 -8.24 15.66 -32.60
CA TRP A 69 -9.10 16.86 -32.66
C TRP A 69 -8.43 18.04 -33.38
N MET A 70 -7.11 18.16 -33.23
CA MET A 70 -6.32 19.19 -33.91
C MET A 70 -5.97 18.83 -35.36
N GLY A 71 -6.48 17.71 -35.90
CA GLY A 71 -6.14 17.23 -37.23
C GLY A 71 -4.68 16.77 -37.35
N GLY A 72 -4.06 16.36 -36.24
CA GLY A 72 -2.67 15.95 -36.18
C GLY A 72 -2.40 14.67 -36.96
N SER A 73 -1.19 14.55 -37.50
CA SER A 73 -0.74 13.38 -38.24
C SER A 73 -0.36 12.23 -37.31
N ALA A 74 -0.34 10.99 -37.84
CA ALA A 74 0.05 9.81 -37.05
C ALA A 74 1.45 9.94 -36.40
N PRO A 75 2.49 10.50 -37.06
CA PRO A 75 3.77 10.75 -36.40
C PRO A 75 3.68 11.72 -35.21
N ALA A 76 2.82 12.74 -35.29
CA ALA A 76 2.60 13.66 -34.18
C ALA A 76 1.96 12.94 -32.98
N ALA A 77 0.99 12.06 -33.23
CA ALA A 77 0.36 11.25 -32.19
C ALA A 77 1.38 10.31 -31.49
N ILE A 78 2.25 9.66 -32.27
CA ILE A 78 3.34 8.81 -31.74
C ILE A 78 4.31 9.64 -30.91
N GLY A 79 4.70 10.83 -31.38
CA GLY A 79 5.58 11.73 -30.65
C GLY A 79 4.99 12.14 -29.31
N VAL A 80 3.72 12.54 -29.29
CA VAL A 80 3.01 12.91 -28.06
C VAL A 80 2.90 11.72 -27.09
N ALA A 81 2.56 10.53 -27.60
CA ALA A 81 2.50 9.32 -26.78
C ALA A 81 3.86 8.99 -26.14
N ALA A 82 4.97 9.13 -26.89
CA ALA A 82 6.32 8.91 -26.38
C ALA A 82 6.69 9.92 -25.28
N VAL A 83 6.32 11.20 -25.45
CA VAL A 83 6.56 12.24 -24.45
C VAL A 83 5.76 11.95 -23.17
N VAL A 84 4.47 11.64 -23.29
CA VAL A 84 3.61 11.29 -22.14
C VAL A 84 4.18 10.09 -21.38
N LEU A 85 4.60 9.05 -22.10
CA LEU A 85 5.21 7.86 -21.50
C LEU A 85 6.52 8.19 -20.78
N ALA A 86 7.40 8.99 -21.40
CA ALA A 86 8.66 9.41 -20.79
C ALA A 86 8.44 10.25 -19.54
N SER A 87 7.49 11.20 -19.56
CA SER A 87 7.13 12.01 -18.40
C SER A 87 6.60 11.17 -17.24
N LEU A 88 5.70 10.21 -17.52
CA LEU A 88 5.17 9.31 -16.49
C LEU A 88 6.24 8.35 -15.96
N TRP A 89 7.15 7.88 -16.82
CA TRP A 89 8.26 7.04 -16.40
C TRP A 89 9.21 7.79 -15.47
N LEU A 90 9.60 9.02 -15.83
CA LEU A 90 10.39 9.91 -14.97
C LEU A 90 9.68 10.18 -13.65
N PHE A 91 8.38 10.46 -13.68
CA PHE A 91 7.58 10.68 -12.48
C PHE A 91 7.55 9.45 -11.56
N ALA A 92 7.39 8.26 -12.13
CA ALA A 92 7.38 6.99 -11.39
C ALA A 92 8.73 6.69 -10.70
N HIS A 93 9.84 7.14 -11.28
CA HIS A 93 11.20 6.91 -10.76
C HIS A 93 11.76 8.06 -9.93
N SER A 94 11.16 9.25 -9.98
CA SER A 94 11.57 10.44 -9.24
C SER A 94 11.22 10.36 -7.73
N GLY A 95 10.45 9.37 -7.29
CA GLY A 95 10.20 9.13 -5.86
C GLY A 95 11.47 8.73 -5.15
N LYS A 96 12.11 9.67 -4.44
CA LYS A 96 13.18 9.36 -3.48
C LYS A 96 12.65 8.34 -2.46
N ARG A 97 13.49 7.33 -2.18
CA ARG A 97 13.25 6.31 -1.16
C ARG A 97 13.10 6.94 0.22
#